data_AF-A0A9W6QNK0-F1
#
_entry.id   AF-A0A9W6QNK0-F1
#
_cell.length_a   1.000
_cell.length_b   1.000
_cell.length_c   1.000
_cell.angle_alpha   90.00
_cell.angle_beta   90.00
_cell.angle_gamma   90.00
#
_symmetry.space_group_name_H-M   'P 1'
#
loop_
_entity.id
_entity.type
_entity.pdbx_description
1 polymer ?
#
loop_
_entity_poly.entity_id
_entity_poly.type
_entity_poly.pdbx_seq_one_letter_code
_entity_poly.pdbx_strand_id
1 'polypeptide(L)'
;MSDTPPGRFGTYLQAAIDRHPRWTTGTDLAKAAGVSQGNVSRYLRGESRVSVENARLIATAIRRPLLEVLVAADILTPEEAHQQETAPGLDSLDDRELLQELDRRLAHRNPMRPPTAAEIAANPSRYSVGRKRSKANEGDALRAVGGDERA
;
A
#
# COMPACT_ATOMS: atom_id res chain seq x y z
N MET A 1 4.63 12.48 -43.85
CA MET A 1 4.06 11.45 -42.96
C MET A 1 4.97 11.39 -41.75
N SER A 2 4.58 12.03 -40.64
CA SER A 2 5.41 12.07 -39.43
C SER A 2 5.15 10.81 -38.63
N ASP A 3 6.14 9.92 -38.60
CA ASP A 3 6.12 8.68 -37.84
C ASP A 3 6.63 8.99 -36.42
N THR A 4 5.78 9.62 -35.61
CA THR A 4 6.07 9.85 -34.19
C THR A 4 5.86 8.53 -33.47
N PRO A 5 6.88 7.95 -32.81
CA PRO A 5 6.72 6.69 -32.10
C PRO A 5 5.65 6.83 -31.01
N PRO A 6 4.77 5.84 -30.84
CA PRO A 6 3.72 5.90 -29.84
C PRO A 6 4.34 6.07 -28.45
N GLY A 7 3.87 7.06 -27.69
CA GLY A 7 4.27 7.21 -26.29
C GLY A 7 3.97 5.94 -25.48
N ARG A 8 4.58 5.81 -24.29
CA ARG A 8 4.41 4.65 -23.39
C ARG A 8 2.93 4.24 -23.23
N PHE A 9 2.05 5.23 -23.08
CA PHE A 9 0.61 5.03 -23.00
C PHE A 9 -0.02 4.53 -24.32
N GLY A 10 0.40 5.08 -25.46
CA GLY A 10 -0.08 4.63 -26.77
C GLY A 10 0.27 3.17 -27.06
N THR A 11 1.50 2.76 -26.71
CA THR A 11 1.93 1.36 -26.80
C THR A 11 1.10 0.45 -25.88
N TYR A 12 0.83 0.91 -24.65
CA TYR A 12 -0.05 0.20 -23.71
C TYR A 12 -1.47 0.01 -24.25
N LEU A 13 -2.07 1.06 -24.83
CA LEU A 13 -3.40 0.99 -25.43
C LEU A 13 -3.41 0.08 -26.67
N GLN A 14 -2.37 0.13 -27.51
CA GLN A 14 -2.26 -0.76 -28.66
C GLN A 14 -2.20 -2.22 -28.21
N ALA A 15 -1.38 -2.54 -27.19
CA ALA A 15 -1.34 -3.89 -26.62
C ALA A 15 -2.69 -4.33 -26.01
N ALA A 16 -3.49 -3.40 -25.47
CA ALA A 16 -4.84 -3.71 -24.99
C ALA A 16 -5.81 -4.01 -26.15
N ILE A 17 -5.69 -3.28 -27.27
CA ILE A 17 -6.45 -3.51 -28.50
C ILE A 17 -6.10 -4.89 -29.09
N ASP A 18 -4.82 -5.19 -29.23
CA ASP A 18 -4.33 -6.42 -29.85
C ASP A 18 -4.71 -7.68 -29.05
N ARG A 19 -4.83 -7.56 -27.72
CA ARG A 19 -5.28 -8.66 -26.85
C ARG A 19 -6.79 -8.87 -26.87
N HIS A 20 -7.56 -7.89 -27.33
CA HIS A 20 -9.01 -7.98 -27.27
C HIS A 20 -9.53 -8.76 -28.49
N PRO A 21 -10.32 -9.83 -28.31
CA PRO A 21 -10.65 -10.79 -29.37
C PRO A 21 -11.52 -10.21 -30.50
N ARG A 22 -12.09 -9.02 -30.30
CA ARG A 22 -13.00 -8.37 -31.25
C ARG A 22 -12.57 -6.97 -31.65
N TRP A 23 -11.43 -6.48 -31.14
CA TRP A 23 -10.96 -5.14 -31.51
C TRP A 23 -9.80 -5.26 -32.49
N THR A 24 -9.80 -4.34 -33.43
CA THR A 24 -8.76 -4.25 -34.46
C THR A 24 -8.16 -2.86 -34.53
N THR A 25 -8.87 -1.86 -34.00
CA THR A 25 -8.49 -0.45 -34.14
C THR A 25 -8.74 0.35 -32.86
N GLY A 26 -8.11 1.52 -32.76
CA GLY A 26 -8.41 2.52 -31.73
C GLY A 26 -9.87 3.01 -31.78
N THR A 27 -10.56 2.87 -32.92
CA THR A 27 -11.98 3.19 -33.04
C THR A 27 -12.85 2.23 -32.24
N ASP A 28 -12.48 0.95 -32.18
CA ASP A 28 -13.20 -0.05 -31.38
C ASP A 28 -13.06 0.24 -29.89
N LEU A 29 -11.84 0.59 -29.46
CA LEU A 29 -11.57 1.07 -28.10
C LEU A 29 -12.38 2.34 -27.78
N ALA A 30 -12.38 3.33 -28.67
CA ALA A 30 -13.11 4.58 -28.48
C ALA A 30 -14.62 4.35 -28.27
N LYS A 31 -15.22 3.50 -29.12
CA LYS A 31 -16.63 3.11 -29.00
C LYS A 31 -16.92 2.37 -27.70
N ALA A 32 -16.06 1.41 -27.33
CA ALA A 32 -16.25 0.62 -26.13
C ALA A 32 -16.08 1.44 -24.84
N ALA A 33 -15.15 2.41 -24.84
CA ALA A 33 -14.91 3.29 -23.70
C ALA A 33 -15.87 4.49 -23.65
N GLY A 34 -16.61 4.78 -24.72
CA GLY A 34 -17.41 6.02 -24.80
C GLY A 34 -16.54 7.28 -24.85
N VAL A 35 -15.32 7.18 -25.36
CA VAL A 35 -14.36 8.29 -25.51
C VAL A 35 -14.29 8.72 -26.97
N SER A 36 -14.04 10.00 -27.23
CA SER A 36 -13.94 10.49 -28.61
C SER A 36 -12.81 9.80 -29.38
N GLN A 37 -13.06 9.44 -30.64
CA GLN A 37 -12.06 8.80 -31.51
C GLN A 37 -10.81 9.67 -31.70
N GLY A 38 -11.00 10.99 -31.79
CA GLY A 38 -9.90 11.95 -31.90
C GLY A 38 -8.98 11.92 -30.67
N ASN A 39 -9.54 11.81 -29.46
CA ASN A 39 -8.75 11.69 -28.23
C ASN A 39 -7.97 10.38 -28.23
N VAL A 40 -8.62 9.24 -28.52
CA VAL A 40 -7.94 7.94 -28.58
C VAL A 40 -6.82 7.93 -29.62
N SER A 41 -7.04 8.52 -30.80
CA SER A 41 -6.00 8.66 -31.82
C SER A 41 -4.79 9.47 -31.34
N ARG A 42 -5.03 10.57 -30.61
CA ARG A 42 -3.95 11.38 -30.03
C ARG A 42 -3.21 10.63 -28.92
N TYR A 43 -3.91 9.84 -28.10
CA TYR A 43 -3.28 9.01 -27.06
C TYR A 43 -2.39 7.93 -27.67
N LEU A 44 -2.86 7.25 -28.73
CA LEU A 44 -2.07 6.24 -29.44
C LEU A 44 -0.79 6.82 -30.03
N ARG A 45 -0.84 8.05 -30.57
CA ARG A 45 0.34 8.77 -31.10
C ARG A 45 1.18 9.47 -30.02
N GLY A 46 0.77 9.44 -28.76
CA GLY A 46 1.47 10.15 -27.67
C GLY A 46 1.36 11.69 -27.76
N GLU A 47 0.40 12.22 -28.50
CA GLU A 47 0.22 13.66 -28.73
C GLU A 47 -0.59 14.37 -27.64
N SER A 48 -1.26 13.60 -26.79
CA SER A 48 -2.08 14.14 -25.70
C SER A 48 -2.00 13.26 -24.47
N ARG A 49 -2.08 13.90 -23.30
CA ARG A 49 -2.26 13.22 -22.03
C ARG A 49 -3.74 12.91 -21.81
N VAL A 50 -4.01 11.72 -21.30
CA VAL A 50 -5.37 11.31 -20.93
C VAL A 50 -5.79 12.01 -19.63
N SER A 51 -7.06 12.41 -19.52
CA SER A 51 -7.62 12.88 -18.25
C SER A 51 -7.95 11.69 -17.34
N VAL A 52 -8.04 11.91 -16.02
CA VAL A 52 -8.43 10.84 -15.06
C VAL A 52 -9.82 10.27 -15.38
N GLU A 53 -10.75 11.13 -15.82
CA GLU A 53 -12.08 10.71 -16.26
C GLU A 53 -12.02 9.74 -17.46
N ASN A 54 -11.29 10.12 -18.52
CA ASN A 54 -11.12 9.25 -19.70
C ASN A 54 -10.32 7.99 -19.35
N ALA A 55 -9.36 8.08 -18.43
CA ALA A 55 -8.61 6.92 -17.97
C ALA A 55 -9.53 5.91 -17.26
N ARG A 56 -10.51 6.37 -16.48
CA ARG A 56 -11.53 5.51 -15.84
C ARG A 56 -12.41 4.80 -16.87
N LEU A 57 -12.87 5.53 -17.88
CA LEU A 57 -13.66 4.97 -18.98
C LEU A 57 -12.87 3.92 -19.77
N ILE A 58 -11.63 4.24 -20.12
CA ILE A 58 -10.72 3.33 -20.81
C ILE A 58 -10.43 2.09 -19.97
N ALA A 59 -10.09 2.25 -18.68
CA ALA A 59 -9.82 1.16 -17.75
C ALA A 59 -10.98 0.15 -17.68
N THR A 60 -12.21 0.67 -17.65
CA THR A 60 -13.43 -0.12 -17.65
C THR A 60 -13.56 -0.91 -18.96
N ALA A 61 -13.36 -0.26 -20.10
CA ALA A 61 -13.46 -0.90 -21.41
C ALA A 61 -12.42 -2.01 -21.61
N ILE A 62 -11.18 -1.78 -21.19
CA ILE A 62 -10.09 -2.77 -21.33
C ILE A 62 -10.04 -3.79 -20.18
N ARG A 63 -10.93 -3.66 -19.19
CA ARG A 63 -11.01 -4.49 -17.98
C ARG A 63 -9.69 -4.58 -17.23
N ARG A 64 -9.04 -3.43 -17.00
CA ARG A 64 -7.81 -3.32 -16.20
C ARG A 64 -8.05 -2.41 -15.00
N PRO A 65 -7.30 -2.60 -13.89
CA PRO A 65 -7.35 -1.69 -12.75
C PRO A 65 -7.05 -0.24 -13.16
N LEU A 66 -7.80 0.72 -12.64
CA LEU A 66 -7.60 2.15 -12.95
C LEU A 66 -6.16 2.60 -12.63
N LEU A 67 -5.62 2.17 -11.49
CA LEU A 67 -4.25 2.52 -11.08
C LEU A 67 -3.21 2.07 -12.11
N GLU A 68 -3.37 0.88 -12.72
CA GLU A 68 -2.50 0.40 -13.79
C GLU A 68 -2.55 1.33 -15.02
N VAL A 69 -3.75 1.77 -15.40
CA VAL A 69 -3.94 2.69 -16.53
C VAL A 69 -3.33 4.07 -16.26
N LEU A 70 -3.46 4.58 -15.03
CA LEU A 70 -2.85 5.85 -14.61
C LEU A 70 -1.32 5.78 -14.58
N VAL A 71 -0.76 4.63 -14.19
CA VAL A 71 0.69 4.38 -14.28
C VAL A 71 1.15 4.29 -15.73
N ALA A 72 0.41 3.59 -16.59
CA ALA A 72 0.71 3.52 -18.01
C ALA A 72 0.64 4.88 -18.71
N ALA A 73 -0.16 5.80 -18.18
CA ALA A 73 -0.33 7.16 -18.66
C ALA A 73 0.69 8.17 -18.09
N ASP A 74 1.64 7.72 -17.26
CA ASP A 74 2.56 8.58 -16.50
C ASP A 74 1.84 9.66 -15.67
N ILE A 75 0.63 9.36 -15.20
CA ILE A 75 -0.14 10.21 -14.26
C ILE A 75 0.20 9.85 -12.81
N LEU A 76 0.44 8.56 -12.57
CA LEU A 76 0.93 8.04 -11.30
C LEU A 76 2.25 7.29 -11.51
N THR A 77 3.10 7.31 -10.50
CA THR A 77 4.21 6.39 -10.39
C THR A 77 3.73 5.01 -9.89
N PRO A 78 4.46 3.92 -10.18
CA PRO A 78 4.18 2.62 -9.58
C PRO A 78 4.12 2.67 -8.05
N GLU A 79 5.00 3.46 -7.43
CA GLU A 79 5.08 3.62 -5.98
C GLU A 79 3.81 4.26 -5.40
N GLU A 80 3.29 5.32 -6.02
CA GLU A 80 2.02 5.94 -5.64
C GLU A 80 0.83 5.01 -5.85
N ALA A 81 0.83 4.20 -6.91
CA ALA A 81 -0.22 3.21 -7.17
C ALA A 81 -0.21 2.03 -6.17
N HIS A 82 0.93 1.75 -5.55
CA HIS A 82 1.07 0.73 -4.51
C HIS A 82 0.90 1.28 -3.08
N GLN A 83 0.68 2.58 -2.93
CA GLN A 83 0.42 3.19 -1.65
C GLN A 83 -0.96 2.72 -1.16
N GLN A 84 -0.97 1.69 -0.31
CA GLN A 84 -2.17 1.32 0.43
C GLN A 84 -2.60 2.51 1.26
N GLU A 85 -3.88 2.86 1.19
CA GLU A 85 -4.50 3.80 2.10
C GLU A 85 -4.03 3.47 3.51
N THR A 86 -3.25 4.38 4.10
CA THR A 86 -3.13 4.45 5.55
C THR A 86 -4.55 4.40 6.06
N ALA A 87 -4.84 3.41 6.91
CA ALA A 87 -6.12 3.20 7.58
C ALA A 87 -6.81 4.52 7.94
N PRO A 88 -8.14 4.55 8.11
CA PRO A 88 -8.86 5.71 8.66
C PRO A 88 -7.99 6.41 9.71
N GLY A 89 -7.80 7.72 9.54
CA GLY A 89 -6.97 8.51 10.45
C GLY A 89 -7.35 8.12 11.88
N LEU A 90 -6.38 7.85 12.74
CA LEU A 90 -6.66 7.33 14.09
C LEU A 90 -7.69 8.20 14.83
N ASP A 91 -7.71 9.49 14.49
CA ASP A 91 -8.60 10.53 14.98
C ASP A 91 -10.09 10.36 14.58
N SER A 92 -10.38 9.46 13.63
CA SER A 92 -11.74 9.16 13.16
C SER A 92 -12.29 7.83 13.66
N LEU A 93 -11.54 7.09 14.46
CA LEU A 93 -11.95 5.80 15.04
C LEU A 93 -12.43 6.01 16.47
N ASP A 94 -13.53 5.35 16.84
CA ASP A 94 -13.87 5.22 18.25
C ASP A 94 -12.93 4.22 18.97
N ASP A 95 -12.96 4.18 20.30
CA ASP A 95 -12.06 3.31 21.09
C ASP A 95 -12.15 1.82 20.69
N ARG A 96 -13.33 1.36 20.30
CA ARG A 96 -13.56 -0.03 19.92
C ARG A 96 -13.01 -0.33 18.53
N GLU A 97 -13.23 0.58 17.59
CA GLU A 97 -12.68 0.53 16.24
C GLU A 97 -11.15 0.65 16.26
N LEU A 98 -10.62 1.47 17.17
CA LEU A 98 -9.18 1.61 17.39
C LEU A 98 -8.56 0.30 17.90
N LEU A 99 -9.19 -0.36 18.86
CA LEU A 99 -8.74 -1.67 19.36
C LEU A 99 -8.74 -2.74 18.27
N GLN A 100 -9.80 -2.77 17.44
CA GLN A 100 -9.88 -3.70 16.31
C GLN A 100 -8.80 -3.42 15.25
N GLU A 101 -8.56 -2.15 14.95
CA GLU A 101 -7.51 -1.75 14.01
C GLU A 101 -6.11 -2.07 14.57
N LEU A 102 -5.90 -1.92 15.87
CA LEU A 102 -4.66 -2.33 16.54
C LEU A 102 -4.43 -3.84 16.44
N ASP A 103 -5.46 -4.65 16.73
CA ASP A 103 -5.40 -6.11 16.62
C ASP A 103 -5.08 -6.53 15.18
N ARG A 104 -5.76 -5.92 14.18
CA ARG A 104 -5.49 -6.16 12.76
C ARG A 104 -4.04 -5.86 12.41
N ARG A 105 -3.50 -4.73 12.87
CA ARG A 105 -2.09 -4.33 12.62
C ARG A 105 -1.10 -5.27 13.28
N LEU A 106 -1.38 -5.72 14.50
CA LEU A 106 -0.53 -6.67 15.21
C LEU A 106 -0.52 -8.04 14.53
N ALA A 107 -1.67 -8.51 14.03
CA ALA A 107 -1.78 -9.78 13.31
C ALA A 107 -1.06 -9.79 11.96
N HIS A 108 -1.03 -8.65 11.26
CA HIS A 108 -0.37 -8.50 9.96
C HIS A 108 1.06 -7.95 10.05
N ARG A 109 1.55 -7.72 11.27
CA ARG A 109 2.93 -7.28 11.46
C ARG A 109 3.85 -8.44 11.09
N ASN A 110 4.65 -8.26 10.03
CA ASN A 110 5.80 -9.13 9.79
C ASN A 110 6.63 -9.13 11.09
N PRO A 111 6.86 -10.29 11.75
CA PRO A 111 7.50 -10.31 13.06
C PRO A 111 8.85 -9.64 12.93
N MET A 112 8.96 -8.44 13.51
CA MET A 112 10.23 -7.74 13.59
C MET A 112 11.18 -8.68 14.33
N ARG A 113 12.24 -9.13 13.64
CA ARG A 113 13.23 -9.99 14.29
C ARG A 113 13.72 -9.24 15.53
N PRO A 114 13.61 -9.82 16.74
CA PRO A 114 14.17 -9.19 17.91
C PRO A 114 15.67 -8.96 17.66
N PRO A 115 16.23 -7.81 18.09
CA PRO A 115 17.64 -7.52 17.92
C PRO A 115 18.46 -8.61 18.60
N THR A 116 19.49 -9.09 17.91
CA THR A 116 20.43 -10.10 18.42
C THR A 116 21.33 -9.49 19.50
N ALA A 117 21.93 -10.34 20.34
CA ALA A 117 22.89 -9.89 21.34
C ALA A 117 24.06 -9.10 20.74
N ALA A 118 24.51 -9.47 19.53
CA ALA A 118 25.56 -8.77 18.80
C ALA A 118 25.13 -7.36 18.36
N GLU A 119 23.89 -7.21 17.87
CA GLU A 119 23.32 -5.90 17.48
C GLU A 119 23.11 -4.98 18.70
N ILE A 120 22.70 -5.54 19.84
CA ILE A 120 22.57 -4.81 21.11
C ILE A 120 23.95 -4.35 21.59
N ALA A 121 24.96 -5.22 21.53
CA ALA A 121 26.32 -4.90 21.94
C ALA A 121 26.97 -3.83 21.03
N ALA A 122 26.67 -3.86 19.73
CA ALA A 122 27.18 -2.89 18.77
C ALA A 122 26.58 -1.49 18.94
N ASN A 123 25.38 -1.36 19.54
CA ASN A 123 24.73 -0.06 19.73
C ASN A 123 23.91 -0.01 21.03
N PRO A 124 24.56 0.00 22.21
CA PRO A 124 23.89 -0.17 23.50
C PRO A 124 22.97 0.99 23.88
N SER A 125 23.15 2.18 23.31
CA SER A 125 22.27 3.33 23.53
C SER A 125 20.92 3.20 22.80
N ARG A 126 20.82 2.31 21.80
CA ARG A 126 19.60 2.08 21.01
C ARG A 126 18.63 1.11 21.70
N TYR A 127 19.07 0.36 22.69
CA TYR A 127 18.28 -0.72 23.30
C TYR A 127 18.25 -0.62 24.81
N SER A 128 17.06 -0.67 25.40
CA SER A 128 16.89 -0.86 26.84
C SER A 128 16.78 -2.34 27.16
N VAL A 129 17.72 -2.87 27.95
CA VAL A 129 17.65 -4.25 28.45
C VAL A 129 17.02 -4.21 29.83
N GLY A 130 15.77 -4.66 29.95
CA GLY A 130 15.11 -4.78 31.24
C GLY A 130 15.89 -5.73 32.16
N ARG A 131 16.29 -5.26 33.35
CA ARG A 131 16.85 -6.16 34.37
C ARG A 131 15.76 -7.15 34.78
N LYS A 132 15.98 -8.45 34.54
CA LYS A 132 15.14 -9.48 35.14
C LYS A 132 15.18 -9.31 36.66
N ARG A 133 14.03 -9.08 37.28
CA ARG A 133 13.90 -9.17 38.74
C ARG A 133 14.33 -10.59 39.14
N SER A 134 15.45 -10.73 39.84
CA SER A 134 15.86 -11.98 40.46
C SER A 134 14.89 -12.31 41.59
N LYS A 135 14.42 -13.57 41.65
CA LYS A 135 13.55 -14.12 42.70
C LYS A 135 14.21 -14.22 44.10
N ALA A 136 15.06 -13.26 44.48
CA ALA A 136 15.78 -13.29 45.75
C ALA A 136 15.01 -12.66 46.93
N ASN A 137 13.94 -11.91 46.68
CA ASN A 137 13.23 -11.15 47.74
C ASN A 137 11.90 -11.76 48.23
N GLU A 138 11.56 -12.98 47.82
CA GLU A 138 10.26 -13.59 48.18
C GLU A 138 10.30 -14.33 49.54
N GLY A 139 11.48 -14.50 50.15
CA GLY A 139 11.65 -15.24 51.42
C GLY A 139 11.62 -14.41 52.71
N ASP A 140 11.82 -13.08 52.64
CA ASP A 140 12.05 -12.26 53.86
C ASP A 140 10.81 -11.51 54.35
N ALA A 141 9.74 -11.44 53.54
CA ALA A 141 8.53 -10.69 53.89
C ALA A 141 7.55 -11.43 54.81
N LEU A 142 7.73 -12.74 55.05
CA LEU A 142 6.82 -13.55 55.88
C LEU A 142 7.28 -13.78 57.33
N ARG A 143 8.47 -13.32 57.74
CA ARG A 143 8.96 -13.47 59.13
C ARG A 143 8.64 -12.31 60.08
N ALA A 144 8.08 -11.20 59.59
CA ALA A 144 7.95 -9.97 60.39
C ALA A 144 6.59 -9.76 61.09
N VAL A 145 5.65 -10.72 61.04
CA VAL A 145 4.25 -10.49 61.54
C VAL A 145 3.85 -11.41 62.72
N GLY A 146 4.75 -12.23 63.27
CA GLY A 146 4.39 -13.17 64.35
C GLY A 146 5.30 -13.07 65.56
N GLY A 147 5.02 -12.15 66.49
CA GLY A 147 5.69 -12.18 67.79
C GLY A 147 5.51 -10.95 68.65
N ASP A 148 4.27 -10.65 69.08
CA ASP A 148 4.08 -9.95 70.36
C ASP A 148 2.71 -10.28 70.97
N GLU A 149 2.64 -11.40 71.69
CA GLU A 149 1.63 -11.66 72.72
C GLU A 149 2.33 -12.43 73.86
N ARG A 150 2.71 -11.71 74.93
CA ARG A 150 2.70 -12.14 76.34
C ARG A 150 3.41 -11.11 77.23
N ALA A 151 2.64 -10.32 77.97
CA ALA A 151 2.73 -10.14 79.42
C ALA A 151 1.55 -9.31 79.91
#